data_AF-A0A5P3ABS6-F1
#
_entry.id   AF-A0A5P3ABS6-F1
#
_cell.length_a   1.000
_cell.length_b   1.000
_cell.length_c   1.000
_cell.angle_alpha   90.00
_cell.angle_beta   90.00
_cell.angle_gamma   90.00
#
_symmetry.space_group_name_H-M   'P 1'
#
loop_
_entity.id
_entity.type
_entity.pdbx_description
1 polymer ?
#
loop_
_entity_poly.entity_id
_entity_poly.type
_entity_poly.pdbx_seq_one_letter_code
_entity_poly.pdbx_strand_id
1 'polypeptide(L)'
;MKEEPEKPTDLCDYLRADARYLDDHRYESATCLYRYFGADDELLYVGITNDLMERDRAHWRCDEFYAYSLTMTVEVFPTRALAELAEDIAIHDEWPEFNRKRLPPVREKLEYPRYKWYVEQRDGKLNGEDPATLDLKASPEFWKPPAFQRQSENEA
;
A
#
# COMPACT_ATOMS: atom_id res chain seq x y z
N MET A 1 -21.59 -40.80 -10.40
CA MET A 1 -20.85 -39.68 -11.00
C MET A 1 -21.08 -38.49 -10.10
N LYS A 2 -20.02 -37.88 -9.55
CA LYS A 2 -20.15 -36.61 -8.82
C LYS A 2 -20.05 -35.52 -9.87
N GLU A 3 -21.12 -34.76 -10.06
CA GLU A 3 -21.14 -33.60 -10.93
C GLU A 3 -20.14 -32.57 -10.38
N GLU A 4 -19.24 -32.09 -11.24
CA GLU A 4 -18.39 -30.95 -10.90
C GLU A 4 -19.27 -29.69 -10.80
N PRO A 5 -19.08 -28.84 -9.77
CA PRO A 5 -19.90 -27.65 -9.61
C PRO A 5 -19.65 -26.68 -10.78
N GLU A 6 -20.75 -26.20 -11.38
CA GLU A 6 -20.70 -25.21 -12.46
C GLU A 6 -19.97 -23.93 -12.00
N LYS A 7 -19.13 -23.39 -12.90
CA LYS A 7 -18.39 -22.14 -12.63
C LYS A 7 -19.39 -20.97 -12.54
N PRO A 8 -19.26 -20.08 -11.53
CA PRO A 8 -20.18 -18.95 -11.37
C PRO A 8 -20.16 -18.03 -12.59
N THR A 9 -21.33 -17.68 -13.11
CA THR A 9 -21.53 -16.88 -14.33
C THR A 9 -21.75 -15.39 -14.06
N ASP A 10 -21.90 -14.99 -12.79
CA ASP A 10 -22.05 -13.61 -12.34
C ASP A 10 -20.85 -13.18 -11.48
N LEU A 11 -20.38 -11.94 -11.69
CA LEU A 11 -19.29 -11.31 -10.95
C LEU A 11 -19.63 -11.14 -9.47
N CYS A 12 -20.91 -10.91 -9.15
CA CYS A 12 -21.35 -10.90 -7.76
C CYS A 12 -21.20 -12.30 -7.13
N ASP A 13 -21.38 -13.39 -7.89
CA ASP A 13 -21.24 -14.75 -7.39
C ASP A 13 -19.77 -15.20 -7.23
N TYR A 14 -18.87 -14.71 -8.10
CA TYR A 14 -17.42 -14.94 -7.96
C TYR A 14 -16.83 -14.23 -6.73
N LEU A 15 -17.30 -13.00 -6.46
CA LEU A 15 -16.92 -12.26 -5.25
C LEU A 15 -17.62 -12.84 -4.00
N ARG A 16 -18.84 -13.39 -4.12
CA ARG A 16 -19.55 -14.12 -3.04
C ARG A 16 -18.87 -15.41 -2.62
N ALA A 17 -18.09 -16.04 -3.50
CA ALA A 17 -17.38 -17.28 -3.21
C ALA A 17 -16.08 -17.09 -2.40
N ASP A 18 -15.44 -15.91 -2.43
CA ASP A 18 -14.28 -15.58 -1.60
C ASP A 18 -14.71 -14.61 -0.47
N ALA A 19 -15.34 -15.20 0.56
CA ALA A 19 -15.98 -14.52 1.70
C ALA A 19 -15.05 -13.66 2.59
N ARG A 20 -13.81 -13.37 2.15
CA ARG A 20 -12.84 -12.53 2.86
C ARG A 20 -12.93 -11.04 2.50
N TYR A 21 -13.69 -10.66 1.47
CA TYR A 21 -13.66 -9.30 0.90
C TYR A 21 -15.00 -8.55 0.85
N LEU A 22 -16.13 -9.18 1.19
CA LEU A 22 -17.45 -8.62 0.84
C LEU A 22 -18.20 -7.87 1.95
N ASP A 23 -17.79 -7.95 3.21
CA ASP A 23 -18.50 -7.24 4.28
C ASP A 23 -17.82 -5.91 4.65
N ASP A 24 -17.02 -5.39 3.73
CA ASP A 24 -16.18 -4.25 3.99
C ASP A 24 -16.58 -3.07 3.10
N HIS A 25 -17.42 -2.17 3.65
CA HIS A 25 -17.72 -0.88 3.04
C HIS A 25 -16.46 -0.06 2.71
N ARG A 26 -15.27 -0.45 3.20
CA ARG A 26 -13.98 0.14 2.79
C ARG A 26 -13.60 -0.18 1.35
N TYR A 27 -14.21 -1.17 0.69
CA TYR A 27 -13.90 -1.53 -0.71
C TYR A 27 -14.09 -0.37 -1.69
N GLU A 28 -15.11 0.46 -1.44
CA GLU A 28 -15.45 1.64 -2.23
C GLU A 28 -14.94 2.95 -1.60
N SER A 29 -14.29 2.87 -0.44
CA SER A 29 -13.79 4.07 0.25
C SER A 29 -12.48 4.57 -0.34
N ALA A 30 -12.33 5.89 -0.37
CA ALA A 30 -11.07 6.53 -0.74
C ALA A 30 -9.94 6.00 0.15
N THR A 31 -8.83 5.62 -0.48
CA THR A 31 -7.73 4.92 0.19
C THR A 31 -6.41 5.49 -0.31
N CYS A 32 -5.54 5.86 0.62
CA CYS A 32 -4.21 6.33 0.32
C CYS A 32 -3.27 5.15 0.05
N LEU A 33 -2.42 5.29 -0.97
CA LEU A 33 -1.18 4.57 -1.13
C LEU A 33 -0.06 5.46 -0.58
N TYR A 34 0.76 4.92 0.32
CA TYR A 34 1.92 5.63 0.86
C TYR A 34 3.19 4.83 0.63
N ARG A 35 4.28 5.55 0.35
CA ARG A 35 5.62 5.00 0.13
C ARG A 35 6.60 5.70 1.05
N TYR A 36 7.40 4.94 1.77
CA TYR A 36 8.48 5.44 2.60
C TYR A 36 9.82 5.27 1.88
N PHE A 37 10.62 6.32 1.88
CA PHE A 37 11.93 6.34 1.24
C PHE A 37 13.04 6.61 2.24
N GLY A 38 14.16 5.93 2.05
CA GLY A 38 15.37 6.06 2.86
C GLY A 38 16.34 7.08 2.29
N ALA A 39 17.64 6.82 2.47
CA ALA A 39 18.68 7.62 1.83
C ALA A 39 18.73 7.30 0.33
N ASP A 40 19.26 8.24 -0.47
CA ASP A 40 19.43 8.04 -1.92
C ASP A 40 18.13 7.68 -2.67
N ASP A 41 16.98 8.12 -2.16
CA ASP A 41 15.64 7.83 -2.69
C ASP A 41 15.30 6.32 -2.77
N GLU A 42 15.91 5.49 -1.92
CA GLU A 42 15.61 4.06 -1.86
C GLU A 42 14.19 3.79 -1.35
N LEU A 43 13.40 2.99 -2.05
CA LEU A 43 12.06 2.61 -1.60
C LEU A 43 12.17 1.54 -0.50
N LEU A 44 11.79 1.91 0.72
CA LEU A 44 11.88 1.02 1.89
C LEU A 44 10.60 0.20 2.07
N TYR A 45 9.46 0.88 1.97
CA TYR A 45 8.16 0.26 2.26
C TYR A 45 7.04 0.94 1.46
N VAL A 46 6.07 0.16 1.03
CA VAL A 46 4.82 0.63 0.44
C VAL A 46 3.63 0.00 1.17
N GLY A 47 2.59 0.80 1.39
CA GLY A 47 1.37 0.34 2.03
C GLY A 47 0.14 1.14 1.62
N ILE A 48 -1.05 0.62 1.96
CA ILE A 48 -2.31 1.35 1.79
C ILE A 48 -3.08 1.54 3.10
N THR A 49 -3.87 2.60 3.18
CA THR A 49 -4.73 2.89 4.34
C THR A 49 -5.84 3.89 4.01
N ASN A 50 -6.97 3.80 4.69
CA ASN A 50 -8.02 4.82 4.68
C ASN A 50 -7.85 5.86 5.80
N ASP A 51 -6.96 5.61 6.77
CA ASP A 51 -6.52 6.55 7.80
C ASP A 51 -5.00 6.59 7.84
N LEU A 52 -4.41 7.62 7.24
CA LEU A 52 -2.95 7.77 7.15
C LEU A 52 -2.33 8.08 8.52
N MET A 53 -3.00 8.88 9.35
CA MET A 53 -2.46 9.32 10.63
C MET A 53 -2.41 8.17 11.64
N GLU A 54 -3.47 7.35 11.72
CA GLU A 54 -3.47 6.18 12.58
C GLU A 54 -2.44 5.15 12.11
N ARG A 55 -2.35 4.94 10.79
CA ARG A 55 -1.43 3.95 10.22
C ARG A 55 0.03 4.34 10.40
N ASP A 56 0.39 5.60 10.16
CA ASP A 56 1.74 6.11 10.37
C ASP A 56 2.17 5.98 11.84
N ARG A 57 1.29 6.33 12.78
CA ARG A 57 1.53 6.14 14.23
C ARG A 57 1.75 4.68 14.62
N ALA A 58 1.10 3.74 13.93
CA ALA A 58 1.29 2.31 14.18
C ALA A 58 2.68 1.85 13.68
N HIS A 59 3.08 2.27 12.48
CA HIS A 59 4.40 1.96 11.91
C HIS A 59 5.55 2.51 12.77
N TRP A 60 5.41 3.75 13.25
CA TRP A 60 6.38 4.38 14.15
C TRP A 60 6.75 3.52 15.37
N ARG A 61 5.80 2.73 15.89
CA ARG A 61 6.02 1.94 17.12
C ARG A 61 6.63 0.57 16.87
N CYS A 62 6.46 0.03 15.68
CA CYS A 62 6.51 -1.42 15.49
C CYS A 62 7.45 -1.86 14.36
N ASP A 63 7.77 -0.99 13.41
CA ASP A 63 8.42 -1.41 12.18
C ASP A 63 9.80 -0.77 11.97
N GLU A 64 10.75 -1.64 11.65
CA GLU A 64 12.17 -1.31 11.50
C GLU A 64 12.45 -0.31 10.36
N PHE A 65 11.69 -0.38 9.26
CA PHE A 65 11.87 0.51 8.12
C PHE A 65 11.72 1.99 8.51
N TYR A 66 10.88 2.29 9.51
CA TYR A 66 10.58 3.66 9.92
C TYR A 66 11.81 4.39 10.45
N ALA A 67 12.76 3.67 11.05
CA ALA A 67 14.01 4.24 11.54
C ALA A 67 14.92 4.75 10.42
N TYR A 68 14.77 4.20 9.21
CA TYR A 68 15.56 4.55 8.03
C TYR A 68 14.84 5.52 7.09
N SER A 69 13.51 5.66 7.23
CA SER A 69 12.70 6.56 6.42
C SER A 69 13.06 8.04 6.62
N LEU A 70 13.26 8.75 5.51
CA LEU A 70 13.51 10.19 5.43
C LEU A 70 12.27 10.94 4.95
N THR A 71 11.63 10.41 3.91
CA THR A 71 10.46 11.03 3.28
C THR A 71 9.37 9.99 3.09
N MET A 72 8.14 10.49 2.95
CA MET A 72 6.99 9.68 2.58
C MET A 72 6.28 10.35 1.41
N THR A 73 5.93 9.60 0.37
CA THR A 73 4.96 10.06 -0.63
C THR A 73 3.62 9.43 -0.38
N VAL A 74 2.56 10.16 -0.71
CA VAL A 74 1.17 9.73 -0.53
C VAL A 74 0.39 10.08 -1.78
N GLU A 75 -0.40 9.13 -2.25
CA GLU A 75 -1.34 9.28 -3.37
C GLU A 75 -2.71 8.75 -2.95
N VAL A 76 -3.79 9.42 -3.34
CA VAL A 76 -5.15 9.02 -2.97
C VAL A 76 -5.84 8.30 -4.12
N PHE A 77 -6.38 7.11 -3.87
CA PHE A 77 -7.21 6.39 -4.83
C PHE A 77 -8.68 6.50 -4.45
N PRO A 78 -9.59 6.62 -5.44
CA PRO A 78 -11.03 6.71 -5.16
C PRO A 78 -11.59 5.47 -4.45
N THR A 79 -10.94 4.31 -4.61
CA THR A 79 -11.36 3.06 -3.99
C THR A 79 -10.15 2.31 -3.44
N ARG A 80 -10.37 1.55 -2.37
CA ARG A 80 -9.38 0.62 -1.82
C ARG A 80 -8.85 -0.35 -2.87
N ALA A 81 -9.72 -0.84 -3.74
CA ALA A 81 -9.33 -1.84 -4.72
C ALA A 81 -8.34 -1.30 -5.78
N LEU A 82 -8.45 -0.01 -6.14
CA LEU A 82 -7.45 0.66 -6.98
C LEU A 82 -6.13 0.84 -6.22
N ALA A 83 -6.19 1.21 -4.93
CA ALA A 83 -5.00 1.33 -4.08
C ALA A 83 -4.28 -0.02 -3.91
N GLU A 84 -5.01 -1.12 -3.70
CA GLU A 84 -4.45 -2.48 -3.61
C GLU A 84 -3.75 -2.89 -4.91
N LEU A 85 -4.34 -2.56 -6.06
CA LEU A 85 -3.71 -2.83 -7.35
C LEU A 85 -2.42 -2.00 -7.53
N ALA A 86 -2.43 -0.74 -7.08
CA ALA A 86 -1.25 0.13 -7.14
C ALA A 86 -0.14 -0.33 -6.16
N GLU A 87 -0.52 -0.79 -4.96
CA GLU A 87 0.39 -1.40 -3.99
C GLU A 87 1.03 -2.67 -4.56
N ASP A 88 0.23 -3.57 -5.13
CA ASP A 88 0.72 -4.80 -5.76
C ASP A 88 1.75 -4.50 -6.87
N ILE A 89 1.46 -3.51 -7.72
CA ILE A 89 2.38 -3.06 -8.79
C ILE A 89 3.66 -2.46 -8.20
N ALA A 90 3.55 -1.57 -7.21
CA ALA A 90 4.70 -0.96 -6.56
C ALA A 90 5.61 -2.01 -5.90
N ILE A 91 5.03 -2.96 -5.15
CA ILE A 91 5.80 -4.05 -4.53
C ILE A 91 6.55 -4.87 -5.58
N HIS A 92 5.90 -5.16 -6.71
CA HIS A 92 6.46 -6.01 -7.74
C HIS A 92 7.50 -5.30 -8.62
N ASP A 93 7.24 -4.05 -9.02
CA ASP A 93 8.09 -3.34 -9.99
C ASP A 93 9.20 -2.53 -9.29
N GLU A 94 8.94 -2.02 -8.07
CA GLU A 94 9.88 -1.16 -7.34
C GLU A 94 10.69 -1.91 -6.25
N TRP A 95 10.31 -3.15 -5.92
CA TRP A 95 11.05 -4.04 -4.99
C TRP A 95 11.40 -3.43 -3.62
N PRO A 96 10.42 -2.93 -2.83
CA PRO A 96 10.69 -2.36 -1.52
C PRO A 96 11.39 -3.37 -0.59
N GLU A 97 12.42 -2.90 0.11
CA GLU A 97 13.27 -3.72 0.97
C GLU A 97 12.47 -4.44 2.08
N PHE A 98 11.55 -3.72 2.72
CA PHE A 98 10.84 -4.20 3.92
C PHE A 98 9.45 -4.80 3.64
N ASN A 99 8.95 -4.79 2.40
CA ASN A 99 7.68 -5.45 2.06
C ASN A 99 7.85 -6.97 2.05
N ARG A 100 7.35 -7.62 3.11
CA ARG A 100 7.46 -9.08 3.32
C ARG A 100 6.59 -9.91 2.36
N LYS A 101 5.46 -9.36 1.92
CA LYS A 101 4.56 -10.04 0.99
C LYS A 101 4.92 -9.64 -0.43
N ARG A 102 5.31 -10.62 -1.24
CA ARG A 102 5.55 -10.47 -2.68
C ARG A 102 4.59 -11.39 -3.39
N LEU A 103 3.43 -10.84 -3.75
CA LEU A 103 2.46 -11.58 -4.55
C LEU A 103 2.96 -11.62 -6.01
N PRO A 104 2.62 -12.66 -6.79
CA PRO A 104 2.92 -12.68 -8.21
C PRO A 104 2.28 -11.47 -8.91
N PRO A 105 2.91 -10.92 -9.96
CA PRO A 105 2.45 -9.71 -10.64
C PRO A 105 1.03 -9.89 -11.13
N VAL A 106 0.12 -9.03 -10.67
CA VAL A 106 -1.29 -9.11 -11.04
C VAL A 106 -1.63 -8.21 -12.23
N ARG A 107 -0.76 -8.15 -13.24
CA ARG A 107 -0.97 -7.31 -14.44
C ARG A 107 -2.28 -7.66 -15.16
N GLU A 108 -2.76 -8.90 -15.01
CA GLU A 108 -4.08 -9.35 -15.51
C GLU A 108 -5.25 -8.59 -14.85
N LYS A 109 -5.10 -8.04 -13.63
CA LYS A 109 -6.15 -7.25 -12.96
C LYS A 109 -6.44 -5.90 -13.65
N LEU A 110 -5.47 -5.35 -14.39
CA LEU A 110 -5.66 -4.08 -15.10
C LEU A 110 -6.61 -4.24 -16.31
N GLU A 111 -6.80 -5.46 -16.82
CA GLU A 111 -7.74 -5.75 -17.90
C GLU A 111 -9.20 -5.83 -17.42
N TYR A 112 -9.46 -5.76 -16.11
CA TYR A 112 -10.81 -5.80 -15.60
C TYR A 112 -11.61 -4.56 -16.03
N PRO A 113 -12.79 -4.73 -16.68
CA PRO A 113 -13.62 -3.62 -17.15
C PRO A 113 -13.94 -2.57 -16.08
N ARG A 114 -13.98 -2.99 -14.79
CA ARG A 114 -14.30 -2.11 -13.66
C ARG A 114 -13.19 -1.12 -13.27
N TYR A 115 -11.95 -1.31 -13.71
CA TYR A 115 -10.83 -0.40 -13.42
C TYR A 115 -10.30 0.32 -14.67
N LYS A 116 -10.67 -0.20 -15.85
CA LYS A 116 -10.27 0.34 -17.15
C LYS A 116 -10.55 1.84 -17.27
N TRP A 117 -11.70 2.31 -16.78
CA TRP A 117 -12.07 3.73 -16.81
C TRP A 117 -11.05 4.63 -16.11
N TYR A 118 -10.47 4.19 -14.98
CA TYR A 118 -9.55 4.99 -14.18
C TYR A 118 -8.18 5.09 -14.86
N VAL A 119 -7.72 3.98 -15.42
CA VAL A 119 -6.45 3.89 -16.15
C VAL A 119 -6.50 4.65 -17.47
N GLU A 120 -7.63 4.58 -18.21
CA GLU A 120 -7.85 5.33 -19.45
C GLU A 120 -7.87 6.84 -19.23
N GLN A 121 -8.47 7.31 -18.12
CA GLN A 121 -8.46 8.72 -17.74
C GLN A 121 -7.07 9.26 -17.36
N ARG A 122 -6.08 8.37 -17.18
CA ARG A 122 -4.74 8.69 -16.67
C ARG A 122 -3.63 8.23 -17.62
N ASP A 123 -3.87 8.35 -18.93
CA ASP A 123 -2.90 8.02 -19.99
C ASP A 123 -2.31 6.60 -19.87
N GLY A 124 -3.11 5.65 -19.39
CA GLY A 124 -2.67 4.26 -19.20
C GLY A 124 -1.91 4.00 -17.91
N LYS A 125 -1.85 4.95 -16.97
CA LYS A 125 -1.11 4.82 -15.70
C LYS A 125 -2.03 4.65 -14.50
N LEU A 126 -1.63 3.79 -13.57
CA LEU A 126 -2.30 3.60 -12.29
C LEU A 126 -1.61 4.45 -11.20
N ASN A 127 -1.79 5.77 -11.30
CA ASN A 127 -1.35 6.72 -10.27
C ASN A 127 -2.57 7.22 -9.50
N GLY A 128 -2.40 7.64 -8.24
CA GLY A 128 -3.47 8.25 -7.44
C GLY A 128 -3.58 9.77 -7.64
N GLU A 129 -4.61 10.36 -7.05
CA GLU A 129 -4.87 11.80 -6.95
C GLU A 129 -3.94 12.47 -5.93
N ASP A 130 -3.71 13.77 -6.14
CA ASP A 130 -3.03 14.68 -5.22
C ASP A 130 -1.74 14.11 -4.61
N PRO A 131 -0.73 13.75 -5.43
CA PRO A 131 0.53 13.24 -4.92
C PRO A 131 1.18 14.28 -4.00
N ALA A 132 1.32 13.94 -2.73
CA ALA A 132 1.99 14.75 -1.73
C ALA A 132 3.30 14.08 -1.32
N THR A 133 4.34 14.88 -1.11
CA THR A 133 5.59 14.44 -0.49
C THR A 133 5.72 15.10 0.87
N LEU A 134 5.96 14.29 1.89
CA LEU A 134 6.10 14.70 3.27
C LEU A 134 7.53 14.42 3.73
N ASP A 135 8.23 15.46 4.16
CA ASP A 135 9.50 15.31 4.87
C ASP A 135 9.20 14.91 6.31
N LEU A 136 9.54 13.67 6.66
CA LEU A 136 9.27 13.15 8.00
C LEU A 136 10.14 13.86 9.03
N LYS A 137 11.40 14.16 8.71
CA LYS A 137 12.33 14.83 9.63
C LYS A 137 11.95 16.28 9.91
N ALA A 138 11.30 16.96 8.97
CA ALA A 138 10.82 18.34 9.13
C ALA A 138 9.41 18.45 9.75
N SER A 139 8.68 17.35 9.87
CA SER A 139 7.28 17.35 10.30
C SER A 139 7.13 16.78 11.72
N PRO A 140 7.14 17.61 12.78
CA PRO A 140 7.13 17.14 14.18
C PRO A 140 5.85 16.38 14.57
N GLU A 141 4.79 16.46 13.76
CA GLU A 141 3.58 15.66 13.92
C GLU A 141 3.77 14.18 13.53
N PHE A 142 4.76 13.91 12.67
CA PHE A 142 5.10 12.59 12.11
C PHE A 142 6.44 12.07 12.65
N TRP A 143 7.31 12.93 13.20
CA TRP A 143 8.62 12.52 13.71
C TRP A 143 8.85 12.85 15.19
N LYS A 144 9.06 11.79 15.98
CA LYS A 144 9.81 11.85 17.25
C LYS A 144 10.91 10.79 17.17
N PRO A 145 12.20 11.18 17.22
CA PRO A 145 13.26 10.20 17.18
C PRO A 145 13.08 9.23 18.36
N PRO A 146 13.28 7.91 18.17
CA PRO A 146 13.36 7.01 19.32
C PRO A 146 14.45 7.54 20.24
N ALA A 147 14.19 7.52 21.56
CA ALA A 147 15.23 7.78 22.54
C ALA A 147 16.24 6.64 22.44
N PHE A 148 17.20 6.79 21.53
CA PHE A 148 18.25 5.82 21.33
C PHE A 148 19.17 5.92 22.54
N GLN A 149 18.92 5.08 23.55
CA GLN A 149 19.93 4.80 24.56
C GLN A 149 21.10 4.16 23.82
N ARG A 150 22.12 4.97 23.48
CA ARG A 150 23.44 4.42 23.18
C ARG A 150 23.79 3.53 24.36
N GLN A 151 23.82 2.22 24.15
CA GLN A 151 24.60 1.36 25.00
C GLN A 151 26.02 1.92 24.90
N SER A 152 26.50 2.48 26.00
CA SER A 152 27.88 2.88 26.14
C SER A 152 28.70 1.64 25.85
N GLU A 153 29.60 1.75 24.88
CA GLU A 153 30.63 0.77 24.65
C GLU A 153 31.35 0.52 25.99
N ASN A 154 31.27 -0.73 26.44
CA ASN A 154 32.23 -1.29 27.37
C ASN A 154 33.59 -1.29 26.67
N GLU A 155 34.41 -0.25 26.87
CA GLU A 155 35.86 -0.37 26.71
C GLU A 155 36.59 0.47 27.77
N ALA A 156 37.53 -0.21 28.43
CA ALA A 156 38.49 0.18 29.49
C ALA A 156 38.02 0.09 30.94
#